data_AF-A0AA86NVM7-F1
#
_entry.id   AF-A0AA86NVM7-F1
#
_cell.length_a   1.000
_cell.length_b   1.000
_cell.length_c   1.000
_cell.angle_alpha   90.00
_cell.angle_beta   90.00
_cell.angle_gamma   90.00
#
_symmetry.space_group_name_H-M   'P 1'
#
loop_
_entity.id
_entity.type
_entity.pdbx_description
1 polymer ?
#
loop_
_entity_poly.entity_id
_entity_poly.type
_entity_poly.pdbx_seq_one_letter_code
_entity_poly.pdbx_strand_id
1 'polypeptide(L)'
;MSERQYHKWNQEEKDKLIMKITQFQHKNQKLNWLEIQECIGNKTIRQCYDQYVLLFRKPHKTDTRHIWTVQEERKLVKAFKQNPYQWENIQGLFPELNLVQLKNKINMLIRQQQDDESVYKLQDKYVYQTQIKQDTTELKILAGQLSKLLGM
;
A
#
# COMPACT_ATOMS: atom_id res chain seq x y z
N MET A 1 -13.62 28.73 -3.07
CA MET A 1 -13.41 27.27 -2.89
C MET A 1 -14.45 26.57 -3.75
N SER A 2 -14.08 26.08 -4.94
CA SER A 2 -15.03 25.38 -5.83
C SER A 2 -15.35 24.02 -5.22
N GLU A 3 -16.63 23.73 -4.98
CA GLU A 3 -17.10 22.43 -4.53
C GLU A 3 -16.61 21.36 -5.51
N ARG A 4 -15.91 20.34 -5.00
CA ARG A 4 -15.49 19.18 -5.80
C ARG A 4 -16.72 18.32 -6.07
N GLN A 5 -17.56 18.79 -6.98
CA GLN A 5 -18.77 18.08 -7.39
C GLN A 5 -18.33 16.87 -8.22
N TYR A 6 -18.20 15.71 -7.57
CA TYR A 6 -17.87 14.46 -8.22
C TYR A 6 -19.07 13.99 -9.05
N HIS A 7 -19.11 14.42 -10.31
CA HIS A 7 -20.19 14.06 -11.22
C HIS A 7 -19.92 12.67 -11.81
N LYS A 8 -20.73 11.69 -11.41
CA LYS A 8 -20.65 10.32 -11.91
C LYS A 8 -20.88 10.29 -13.44
N TRP A 9 -20.08 9.52 -14.16
CA TRP A 9 -20.25 9.34 -15.61
C TRP A 9 -21.52 8.56 -15.92
N ASN A 10 -22.41 9.15 -16.72
CA ASN A 10 -23.55 8.44 -17.29
C ASN A 10 -23.17 7.78 -18.63
N GLN A 11 -24.09 6.99 -19.22
CA GLN A 11 -23.79 6.27 -20.46
C GLN A 11 -23.68 7.22 -21.66
N GLU A 12 -24.55 8.21 -21.77
CA GLU A 12 -24.55 9.19 -22.86
C GLU A 12 -23.24 10.00 -22.93
N GLU A 13 -22.70 10.41 -21.78
CA GLU A 13 -21.41 11.08 -21.67
C GLU A 13 -20.26 10.19 -22.14
N LYS A 14 -20.31 8.89 -21.81
CA LYS A 14 -19.30 7.92 -22.28
C LYS A 14 -19.42 7.72 -23.78
N ASP A 15 -20.63 7.64 -24.31
CA ASP A 15 -20.86 7.46 -25.75
C ASP A 15 -20.37 8.68 -26.54
N LYS A 16 -20.62 9.90 -26.03
CA LYS A 16 -20.07 11.14 -26.59
C LYS A 16 -18.53 11.14 -26.59
N LEU A 17 -17.93 10.75 -25.46
CA LEU A 17 -16.47 10.61 -25.33
C LEU A 17 -15.92 9.61 -26.35
N ILE A 18 -16.51 8.42 -26.43
CA ILE A 18 -16.11 7.35 -27.35
C ILE A 18 -16.23 7.83 -28.80
N MET A 19 -17.38 8.40 -29.17
CA MET A 19 -17.63 8.90 -30.51
C MET A 19 -16.57 9.92 -30.94
N LYS A 20 -16.28 10.93 -30.10
CA LYS A 20 -15.29 11.94 -30.46
C LYS A 20 -13.89 11.38 -30.61
N ILE A 21 -13.48 10.50 -29.71
CA ILE A 21 -12.17 9.86 -29.76
C ILE A 21 -12.01 9.02 -31.02
N THR A 22 -13.03 8.24 -31.37
CA THR A 22 -13.07 7.46 -32.61
C THR A 22 -13.01 8.36 -33.85
N GLN A 23 -13.68 9.52 -33.84
CA GLN A 23 -13.56 10.51 -34.94
C GLN A 23 -12.13 11.03 -35.12
N PHE A 24 -11.43 11.37 -34.03
CA PHE A 24 -10.02 11.79 -34.11
C PHE A 24 -9.11 10.67 -34.62
N GLN A 25 -9.34 9.43 -34.17
CA GLN A 25 -8.60 8.26 -34.61
C GLN A 25 -8.79 7.98 -36.10
N HIS A 26 -10.03 8.04 -36.60
CA HIS A 26 -10.31 7.88 -38.04
C HIS A 26 -9.67 8.96 -38.90
N LYS A 27 -9.56 10.19 -38.38
CA LYS A 27 -8.87 11.29 -39.06
C LYS A 27 -7.35 11.24 -38.91
N ASN A 28 -6.81 10.24 -38.20
CA ASN A 28 -5.40 10.11 -37.86
C ASN A 28 -4.82 11.38 -37.19
N GLN A 29 -5.65 12.06 -36.40
CA GLN A 29 -5.31 13.31 -35.71
C GLN A 29 -4.95 13.03 -34.24
N LYS A 30 -4.10 13.88 -33.67
CA LYS A 30 -3.84 13.87 -32.23
C LYS A 30 -5.13 14.23 -31.48
N LEU A 31 -5.39 13.54 -30.37
CA LEU A 31 -6.55 13.82 -29.52
C LEU A 31 -6.48 15.23 -28.97
N ASN A 32 -7.47 16.06 -29.31
CA ASN A 32 -7.64 17.39 -28.75
C ASN A 32 -8.62 17.32 -27.56
N TRP A 33 -8.08 17.32 -26.35
CA TRP A 33 -8.88 17.18 -25.14
C TRP A 33 -9.78 18.38 -24.84
N LEU A 34 -9.44 19.58 -25.34
CA LEU A 34 -10.30 20.76 -25.23
C LEU A 34 -11.59 20.55 -26.02
N GLU A 35 -11.48 20.11 -27.28
CA GLU A 35 -12.66 19.84 -28.13
C GLU A 35 -13.52 18.70 -27.56
N ILE A 36 -12.87 17.67 -27.00
CA ILE A 36 -13.57 16.56 -26.33
C ILE A 36 -14.35 17.07 -25.11
N GLN A 37 -13.73 17.94 -24.30
CA GLN A 37 -14.36 18.54 -23.14
C GLN A 37 -15.57 19.39 -23.55
N GLU A 38 -15.42 20.24 -24.56
CA GLU A 38 -16.52 21.08 -25.09
C GLU A 38 -17.71 20.25 -25.56
N CYS A 39 -17.45 19.09 -26.15
CA CYS A 39 -18.51 18.18 -26.60
C CYS A 39 -19.32 17.55 -25.43
N ILE A 40 -18.70 17.39 -24.26
CA ILE A 40 -19.32 16.76 -23.07
C ILE A 40 -19.91 17.84 -22.14
N GLY A 41 -19.32 19.04 -22.11
CA GLY A 41 -19.76 20.22 -21.38
C GLY A 41 -19.47 20.17 -19.88
N ASN A 42 -20.00 19.14 -19.20
CA ASN A 42 -20.04 19.08 -17.73
C ASN A 42 -18.84 18.33 -17.10
N LYS A 43 -17.80 18.03 -17.88
CA LYS A 43 -16.61 17.31 -17.43
C LYS A 43 -15.38 18.15 -17.77
N THR A 44 -14.39 18.14 -16.88
CA THR A 44 -13.09 18.77 -17.12
C THR A 44 -12.24 17.93 -18.07
N ILE A 45 -11.24 18.56 -18.70
CA ILE A 45 -10.21 17.88 -19.52
C ILE A 45 -9.63 16.68 -18.79
N ARG A 46 -9.30 16.85 -17.51
CA ARG A 46 -8.69 15.80 -16.69
C ARG A 46 -9.63 14.61 -16.53
N GLN A 47 -10.90 14.86 -16.22
CA GLN A 47 -11.90 13.79 -16.11
C GLN A 47 -12.10 13.05 -17.43
N CYS A 48 -12.09 13.75 -18.57
CA CYS A 48 -12.20 13.14 -19.89
C CYS A 48 -11.01 12.23 -20.19
N TYR A 49 -9.80 12.68 -19.86
CA TYR A 49 -8.58 11.87 -20.01
C TYR A 49 -8.61 10.62 -19.11
N ASP A 50 -8.95 10.78 -17.82
CA ASP A 50 -9.01 9.65 -16.89
C ASP A 50 -10.06 8.62 -17.35
N GLN A 51 -11.22 9.08 -17.82
CA GLN A 51 -12.26 8.20 -18.36
C GLN A 51 -11.83 7.51 -19.67
N TYR A 52 -11.11 8.21 -20.56
CA TYR A 52 -10.52 7.60 -21.74
C TYR A 52 -9.56 6.48 -21.37
N VAL A 53 -8.68 6.72 -20.39
CA VAL A 53 -7.74 5.70 -19.89
C VAL A 53 -8.51 4.48 -19.37
N LEU A 54 -9.62 4.67 -18.64
CA LEU A 54 -10.44 3.57 -18.15
C LEU A 54 -11.16 2.78 -19.27
N LEU A 55 -11.60 3.45 -20.34
CA LEU A 55 -12.39 2.83 -21.41
C LEU A 55 -11.54 2.18 -22.50
N PHE A 56 -10.44 2.82 -22.90
CA PHE A 56 -9.67 2.46 -24.09
C PHE A 56 -8.29 1.92 -23.78
N ARG A 57 -7.71 2.31 -22.66
CA ARG A 57 -6.52 1.61 -22.19
C ARG A 57 -7.03 0.28 -21.68
N LYS A 58 -6.60 -0.81 -22.31
CA LYS A 58 -6.74 -2.14 -21.72
C LYS A 58 -6.33 -2.01 -20.25
N PRO A 59 -7.10 -2.58 -19.29
CA PRO A 59 -6.61 -2.65 -17.92
C PRO A 59 -5.19 -3.15 -18.03
N HIS A 60 -4.24 -2.39 -17.48
CA HIS A 60 -2.88 -2.89 -17.40
C HIS A 60 -3.02 -4.29 -16.78
N LYS A 61 -2.26 -5.30 -17.24
CA LYS A 61 -2.31 -6.66 -16.68
C LYS A 61 -2.20 -6.72 -15.13
N THR A 62 -1.88 -5.59 -14.49
CA THR A 62 -1.63 -5.35 -13.09
C THR A 62 -2.72 -4.55 -12.35
N ASP A 63 -3.84 -4.20 -12.98
CA ASP A 63 -4.81 -3.24 -12.40
C ASP A 63 -5.93 -3.87 -11.56
N THR A 64 -5.84 -5.16 -11.26
CA THR A 64 -6.67 -5.80 -10.23
C THR A 64 -5.80 -6.07 -9.03
N ARG A 65 -6.14 -5.46 -7.89
CA ARG A 65 -5.56 -5.66 -6.55
C ARG A 65 -4.94 -7.06 -6.42
N HIS A 66 -3.63 -7.18 -6.64
CA HIS A 66 -2.95 -8.48 -6.59
C HIS A 66 -3.09 -9.05 -5.19
N ILE A 67 -3.64 -10.26 -5.10
CA ILE A 67 -3.77 -10.97 -3.82
C ILE A 67 -2.44 -11.67 -3.57
N TRP A 68 -1.66 -11.12 -2.64
CA TRP A 68 -0.37 -11.68 -2.27
C TRP A 68 -0.55 -12.97 -1.49
N THR A 69 0.02 -14.04 -2.03
CA THR A 69 0.14 -15.31 -1.30
C THR A 69 1.39 -15.30 -0.41
N VAL A 70 1.37 -16.06 0.68
CA VAL A 70 2.53 -16.22 1.59
C VAL A 70 3.76 -16.75 0.83
N GLN A 71 3.56 -17.59 -0.19
CA GLN A 71 4.64 -18.14 -1.01
C GLN A 71 5.29 -17.05 -1.87
N GLU A 72 4.49 -16.18 -2.49
CA GLU A 72 5.00 -15.03 -3.25
C GLU A 72 5.73 -14.03 -2.35
N GLU A 73 5.20 -13.75 -1.15
CA GLU A 73 5.86 -12.90 -0.17
C GLU A 73 7.22 -13.44 0.24
N ARG A 74 7.29 -14.74 0.57
CA ARG A 74 8.57 -15.41 0.89
C ARG A 74 9.54 -15.35 -0.27
N LYS A 75 9.06 -15.59 -1.49
CA LYS A 75 9.86 -15.50 -2.72
C LYS A 75 10.37 -14.07 -2.93
N LEU A 76 9.52 -13.06 -2.72
CA LEU A 76 9.86 -11.65 -2.88
C LEU A 76 10.92 -11.21 -1.86
N VAL A 77 10.73 -11.56 -0.59
CA VAL A 77 11.69 -11.27 0.49
C VAL A 77 13.02 -11.96 0.21
N LYS A 78 13.01 -13.22 -0.21
CA LYS A 78 14.23 -13.95 -0.57
C LYS A 78 14.97 -13.28 -1.74
N ALA A 79 14.25 -12.93 -2.81
CA ALA A 79 14.85 -12.27 -3.97
C ALA A 79 15.42 -10.89 -3.60
N PHE A 80 14.70 -10.11 -2.79
CA PHE A 80 15.17 -8.80 -2.32
C PHE A 80 16.42 -8.90 -1.42
N LYS A 81 16.49 -9.92 -0.56
CA LYS A 81 17.69 -10.18 0.27
C LYS A 81 18.91 -10.56 -0.57
N GLN A 82 18.72 -11.28 -1.67
CA GLN A 82 19.80 -11.71 -2.56
C GLN A 82 20.30 -10.57 -3.45
N ASN A 83 19.40 -9.73 -3.95
CA ASN A 83 19.71 -8.66 -4.89
C ASN A 83 18.97 -7.36 -4.50
N PRO A 84 19.41 -6.67 -3.44
CA PRO A 84 18.73 -5.47 -2.96
C PRO A 84 18.74 -4.37 -4.03
N TYR A 85 17.60 -3.71 -4.19
CA TYR A 85 17.38 -2.60 -5.14
C TYR A 85 17.51 -2.93 -6.64
N GLN A 86 17.84 -4.16 -7.02
CA GLN A 86 17.84 -4.62 -8.41
C GLN A 86 16.43 -5.04 -8.85
N TRP A 87 15.53 -4.06 -8.91
CA TRP A 87 14.10 -4.30 -9.11
C TRP A 87 13.74 -4.97 -10.43
N GLU A 88 14.52 -4.73 -11.48
CA GLU A 88 14.33 -5.36 -12.80
C GLU A 88 14.59 -6.87 -12.74
N ASN A 89 15.66 -7.29 -12.05
CA ASN A 89 15.97 -8.71 -11.82
C ASN A 89 14.89 -9.37 -10.97
N ILE A 90 14.40 -8.68 -9.93
CA ILE A 90 13.30 -9.17 -9.10
C ILE A 90 12.02 -9.28 -9.93
N GLN A 91 11.71 -8.31 -10.79
CA GLN A 91 10.51 -8.33 -11.62
C GLN A 91 10.50 -9.51 -12.60
N GLY A 92 11.66 -9.93 -13.11
CA GLY A 92 11.77 -11.14 -13.93
C GLY A 92 11.21 -12.40 -13.25
N LEU A 93 11.18 -12.44 -11.91
CA LEU A 93 10.60 -13.55 -11.14
C LEU A 93 9.09 -13.44 -10.91
N PHE A 94 8.50 -12.29 -11.24
CA PHE A 94 7.09 -11.95 -11.06
C PHE A 94 6.55 -11.24 -12.33
N PRO A 95 6.43 -11.96 -13.46
CA PRO A 95 6.08 -11.37 -14.75
C PRO A 95 4.69 -10.72 -14.77
N GLU A 96 3.80 -11.17 -13.88
CA GLU A 96 2.45 -10.64 -13.73
C GLU A 96 2.37 -9.40 -12.81
N LEU A 97 3.49 -8.97 -12.21
CA LEU A 97 3.56 -7.84 -11.29
C LEU A 97 4.43 -6.71 -11.84
N ASN A 98 4.01 -5.46 -11.59
CA ASN A 98 4.81 -4.30 -11.92
C ASN A 98 5.75 -3.90 -10.77
N LEU A 99 6.78 -3.11 -11.10
CA LEU A 99 7.78 -2.63 -10.13
C LEU A 99 7.16 -1.89 -8.94
N VAL A 100 6.07 -1.16 -9.17
CA VAL A 100 5.38 -0.40 -8.11
C VAL A 100 4.75 -1.34 -7.09
N GLN A 101 4.08 -2.40 -7.55
CA GLN A 101 3.48 -3.43 -6.68
C GLN A 101 4.54 -4.12 -5.83
N LEU A 102 5.66 -4.51 -6.45
CA LEU A 102 6.78 -5.17 -5.75
C LEU A 102 7.38 -4.26 -4.66
N LYS A 103 7.66 -2.99 -5.00
CA LYS A 103 8.18 -1.99 -4.06
C LYS A 103 7.21 -1.69 -2.92
N ASN A 104 5.92 -1.54 -3.22
CA ASN A 104 4.92 -1.29 -2.19
C ASN A 104 4.83 -2.48 -1.23
N LYS A 105 4.84 -3.71 -1.76
CA LYS A 105 4.76 -4.91 -0.93
C LYS A 105 5.98 -5.10 -0.05
N ILE A 106 7.19 -4.96 -0.59
CA ILE A 106 8.40 -5.16 0.23
C ILE A 106 8.51 -4.11 1.34
N ASN A 107 8.11 -2.86 1.08
CA ASN A 107 8.08 -1.81 2.10
C ASN A 107 7.07 -2.15 3.21
N MET A 108 5.91 -2.70 2.84
CA MET A 108 4.93 -3.19 3.80
C MET A 108 5.48 -4.33 4.65
N LEU A 109 6.14 -5.32 4.04
CA LEU A 109 6.74 -6.47 4.73
C LEU A 109 7.88 -6.05 5.65
N ILE A 110 8.71 -5.08 5.25
CA ILE A 110 9.78 -4.52 6.09
C ILE A 110 9.18 -3.83 7.32
N ARG A 111 8.11 -3.04 7.15
CA ARG A 111 7.41 -2.40 8.27
C ARG A 111 6.81 -3.43 9.22
N GLN A 112 6.13 -4.44 8.69
CA GLN A 112 5.59 -5.54 9.50
C GLN A 112 6.67 -6.27 10.29
N GLN A 113 7.85 -6.52 9.71
CA GLN A 113 8.97 -7.11 10.45
C GLN A 113 9.51 -6.19 11.56
N GLN A 114 9.59 -4.88 11.32
CA GLN A 114 10.02 -3.93 12.34
C GLN A 114 9.00 -3.82 13.48
N ASP A 115 7.71 -3.84 13.15
CA ASP A 115 6.62 -3.82 14.13
C ASP A 115 6.63 -5.12 14.96
N ASP A 116 6.77 -6.30 14.33
CA ASP A 116 6.91 -7.58 15.02
C ASP A 116 8.15 -7.59 15.94
N GLU A 117 9.32 -7.18 15.44
CA GLU A 117 10.56 -7.11 16.23
C GLU A 117 10.45 -6.10 17.40
N SER A 118 9.69 -5.02 17.21
CA SER A 118 9.41 -4.05 18.29
C SER A 118 8.46 -4.62 19.34
N VAL A 119 7.48 -5.45 18.95
CA VAL A 119 6.54 -6.12 19.86
C VAL A 119 7.27 -7.15 20.72
N TYR A 120 8.20 -7.93 20.15
CA TYR A 120 9.03 -8.86 20.94
C TYR A 120 9.96 -8.12 21.91
N LYS A 121 10.58 -7.00 21.49
CA LYS A 121 11.40 -6.15 22.39
C LYS A 121 10.57 -5.52 23.52
N LEU A 122 9.30 -5.21 23.29
CA LEU A 122 8.39 -4.69 24.31
C LEU A 122 7.96 -5.79 25.29
N GLN A 123 7.69 -7.01 24.80
CA GLN A 123 7.39 -8.16 25.66
C GLN A 123 8.57 -8.52 26.57
N ASP A 124 9.78 -8.60 26.03
CA ASP A 124 10.99 -8.89 26.83
C ASP A 124 11.25 -7.82 27.89
N LYS A 125 11.05 -6.54 27.55
CA LYS A 125 11.15 -5.43 28.50
C LYS A 125 10.10 -5.54 29.61
N TYR A 126 8.87 -5.94 29.29
CA TYR A 126 7.78 -6.08 30.26
C TYR A 126 8.02 -7.27 31.20
N VAL A 127 8.51 -8.39 30.67
CA VAL A 127 8.91 -9.58 31.45
C VAL A 127 10.02 -9.23 32.44
N TYR A 128 11.07 -8.53 31.99
CA TYR A 128 12.18 -8.11 32.86
C TYR A 128 11.74 -7.14 33.98
N GLN A 129 10.86 -6.19 33.67
CA GLN A 129 10.30 -5.28 34.68
C GLN A 129 9.38 -5.96 35.69
N THR A 130 8.69 -7.03 35.29
CA THR A 130 7.80 -7.78 36.17
C THR A 130 8.61 -8.65 37.13
N GLN A 131 9.71 -9.26 36.68
CA GLN A 131 10.62 -10.03 37.52
C GLN A 131 11.28 -9.17 38.61
N ILE A 132 11.80 -7.98 38.25
CA ILE A 132 12.40 -7.05 39.23
C ILE A 132 11.39 -6.62 40.31
N LYS A 133 10.12 -6.43 39.94
CA LYS A 133 9.07 -6.07 40.91
C LYS A 133 8.74 -7.22 41.86
N GLN A 134 8.82 -8.47 41.41
CA GLN A 134 8.63 -9.64 42.26
C GLN A 134 9.81 -9.81 43.23
N ASP A 135 11.04 -9.76 42.72
CA ASP A 135 12.25 -9.91 43.54
C ASP A 135 12.37 -8.78 44.61
N THR A 136 12.00 -7.55 44.26
CA THR A 136 11.99 -6.43 45.22
C THR A 136 10.86 -6.53 46.25
N THR A 137 9.77 -7.24 45.94
CA THR A 137 8.68 -7.49 46.89
C THR A 137 9.09 -8.58 47.89
N GLU A 138 9.74 -9.65 47.42
CA GLU A 138 10.26 -10.72 48.26
C GLU A 138 11.35 -10.23 49.23
N LEU A 139 12.27 -9.38 48.78
CA LEU A 139 13.29 -8.76 49.63
C LEU A 139 12.68 -7.87 50.73
N LYS A 140 11.60 -7.15 50.44
CA LYS A 140 10.90 -6.32 51.44
C LYS A 140 10.18 -7.18 52.48
N ILE A 141 9.62 -8.32 52.07
CA ILE A 141 8.97 -9.27 52.98
C ILE A 141 10.01 -9.91 53.91
N LEU A 142 11.14 -10.38 53.37
CA LEU A 142 12.25 -10.95 54.14
C LEU A 142 12.85 -9.93 55.12
N ALA A 143 13.07 -8.69 54.69
CA ALA A 143 13.56 -7.62 55.56
C ALA A 143 12.58 -7.33 56.71
N GLY A 144 11.27 -7.34 56.45
CA GLY A 144 10.25 -7.17 57.48
C GLY A 144 10.17 -8.34 58.47
N GLN A 145 10.44 -9.57 58.01
CA GLN A 145 10.50 -10.75 58.88
C GLN A 145 11.76 -10.74 59.77
N LEU A 146 12.91 -10.35 59.21
CA LEU A 146 14.16 -10.19 59.96
C LEU A 146 14.07 -9.07 61.01
N SER A 147 13.44 -7.94 60.67
CA SER A 147 13.19 -6.84 61.62
C SER A 147 12.33 -7.30 62.81
N LYS A 148 11.33 -8.16 62.58
CA LYS A 148 10.48 -8.73 63.64
C LYS A 148 11.20 -9.76 64.52
N LEU A 149 12.15 -10.50 63.96
CA LEU A 149 12.94 -11.51 64.71
C LEU A 149 14.05 -10.88 65.56
N LEU A 150 14.57 -9.72 65.16
CA LEU A 150 15.65 -9.01 65.86
C LEU A 150 15.16 -8.05 66.95
N GLY A 151 13.84 -7.93 67.17
CA GLY A 151 13.28 -7.20 68.31
C GLY A 151 13.54 -5.69 68.29
N MET A 152 13.42 -5.04 67.13
CA MET A 152 13.20 -3.59 67.02
C MET A 152 11.72 -3.30 66.76
#